data_AF-A0A962R231-F1
#
_entry.id   AF-A0A962R231-F1
#
_cell.length_a   1.000
_cell.length_b   1.000
_cell.length_c   1.000
_cell.angle_alpha   90.00
_cell.angle_beta   90.00
_cell.angle_gamma   90.00
#
_symmetry.space_group_name_H-M   'P 1'
#
loop_
_entity.id
_entity.type
_entity.pdbx_description
1 polymer ?
#
loop_
_entity_poly.entity_id
_entity_poly.type
_entity_poly.pdbx_seq_one_letter_code
_entity_poly.pdbx_strand_id
1 'polypeptide(L)' 'NVVISDTAEYGCYLFDHACRPLLADFMSKIDTDVIGRSIEGDNGVDNAELIAVNEAIRSHPVETVGKQLRGHMTAMKRIV' A
#
# COMPACT_ATOMS: atom_id res chain seq x y z
N ASN A 1 14.06 10.51 13.01
CA ASN A 1 13.58 9.11 13.06
C ASN A 1 14.18 8.43 14.30
N VAL A 2 13.61 8.59 15.51
CA VAL A 2 14.32 8.24 16.77
C VAL A 2 14.26 6.74 17.15
N VAL A 3 13.34 5.98 16.55
CA VAL A 3 13.11 4.56 16.90
C VAL A 3 14.00 3.60 16.08
N ILE A 4 14.49 4.02 14.93
CA ILE A 4 15.27 3.18 14.00
C ILE A 4 16.76 3.50 14.11
N SER A 5 17.62 2.60 13.61
CA SER A 5 19.07 2.81 13.64
C SER A 5 19.52 3.94 12.72
N ASP A 6 20.67 4.54 13.02
CA ASP A 6 21.28 5.60 12.21
C ASP A 6 21.47 5.20 10.74
N THR A 7 21.81 3.93 10.47
CA THR A 7 21.91 3.39 9.10
C THR A 7 20.56 3.41 8.37
N ALA A 8 19.48 3.04 9.06
CA ALA A 8 18.14 3.06 8.48
C ALA A 8 17.63 4.49 8.32
N GLU A 9 17.95 5.38 9.25
CA GLU A 9 17.63 6.81 9.16
C GLU A 9 18.35 7.45 7.98
N TYR A 10 19.65 7.20 7.81
CA TYR A 10 20.42 7.69 6.67
C TYR A 10 19.85 7.17 5.34
N GLY A 11 19.53 5.87 5.26
CA GLY A 11 18.89 5.28 4.08
C GLY A 11 17.52 5.90 3.76
N CYS A 12 16.72 6.17 4.80
CA CYS A 12 15.43 6.84 4.67
C CYS A 12 15.60 8.25 4.08
N TYR A 13 16.56 9.04 4.57
CA TYR A 13 16.83 10.37 4.01
C TYR A 13 17.26 10.33 2.55
N LEU A 14 18.12 9.37 2.18
CA LEU A 14 18.62 9.23 0.81
C LEU A 14 17.47 8.93 -0.16
N PHE A 15 16.59 8.00 0.22
CA PHE A 15 15.40 7.69 -0.59
C PHE A 15 14.42 8.85 -0.65
N ASP A 16 14.12 9.49 0.49
CA ASP A 16 13.15 10.57 0.59
C ASP A 16 13.54 11.78 -0.26
N HIS A 17 14.82 12.17 -0.26
CA HIS A 17 15.35 13.24 -1.11
C HIS A 17 15.17 12.98 -2.60
N ALA A 18 15.25 11.71 -3.04
CA ALA A 18 15.06 11.34 -4.44
C ALA A 18 13.58 11.14 -4.80
N CYS A 19 12.79 10.58 -3.88
CA CYS A 19 11.41 10.20 -4.13
C CYS A 19 10.46 11.39 -4.12
N ARG A 20 10.71 12.41 -3.27
CA ARG A 20 9.86 13.61 -3.20
C ARG A 20 9.79 14.38 -4.54
N PRO A 21 10.92 14.74 -5.19
CA PRO A 21 10.86 15.37 -6.50
C PRO A 21 10.26 14.46 -7.57
N LEU A 22 10.57 13.15 -7.52
CA LEU A 22 10.07 12.17 -8.48
C LEU A 22 8.53 12.12 -8.51
N LEU A 23 7.90 12.21 -7.35
CA LEU A 23 6.44 12.14 -7.22
C LEU A 23 5.75 13.51 -7.19
N ALA A 24 6.48 14.62 -7.19
CA ALA A 24 5.92 15.97 -7.04
C ALA A 24 4.89 16.29 -8.14
N ASP A 25 5.24 16.08 -9.40
CA ASP A 25 4.36 16.34 -10.54
C ASP A 25 3.16 15.39 -10.57
N PHE A 26 3.34 14.14 -10.15
CA PHE A 26 2.26 13.17 -10.03
C PHE A 26 1.24 13.63 -8.98
N MET A 27 1.70 13.97 -7.77
CA MET A 27 0.84 14.40 -6.67
C MET A 27 0.12 15.72 -6.96
N SER A 28 0.71 16.62 -7.75
CA SER A 28 0.07 17.89 -8.14
C SER A 28 -1.23 17.72 -8.93
N LYS A 29 -1.46 16.54 -9.52
CA LYS A 29 -2.62 16.21 -10.36
C LYS A 29 -3.67 15.36 -9.63
N ILE A 30 -3.38 14.93 -8.41
CA ILE A 30 -4.29 14.09 -7.61
C ILE A 30 -5.31 14.99 -6.91
N ASP A 31 -6.59 14.63 -7.03
CA ASP A 31 -7.69 15.32 -6.37
C ASP A 31 -7.98 14.71 -4.98
N THR A 32 -8.70 15.47 -4.16
CA THR A 32 -9.01 15.17 -2.75
C THR A 32 -10.01 14.03 -2.56
N ASP A 33 -10.69 13.63 -3.63
CA ASP A 33 -11.55 12.45 -3.69
C ASP A 33 -10.73 11.14 -3.66
N VAL A 34 -9.49 11.17 -4.14
CA VAL A 34 -8.55 10.04 -4.04
C VAL A 34 -7.94 9.94 -2.64
N ILE A 35 -7.60 11.08 -2.02
CA ILE A 35 -7.00 11.13 -0.67
C ILE A 35 -7.52 12.36 0.09
N GLY A 36 -8.08 12.13 1.29
CA GLY A 36 -8.51 13.20 2.21
C GLY A 36 -10.03 13.35 2.34
N ARG A 37 -10.80 12.70 1.48
CA ARG A 37 -12.27 12.55 1.57
C ARG A 37 -12.67 11.07 1.54
N SER A 38 -13.85 10.75 2.07
CA SER A 38 -14.48 9.45 1.88
C SER A 38 -14.97 9.28 0.44
N ILE A 39 -15.07 8.04 -0.03
CA ILE A 39 -15.75 7.71 -1.29
C ILE A 39 -17.25 7.98 -1.11
N GLU A 40 -17.79 8.93 -1.88
CA GLU A 40 -19.22 9.29 -1.89
C GLU A 40 -19.89 8.66 -3.13
N GLY A 41 -21.09 8.09 -3.01
CA GLY A 41 -21.85 7.51 -4.14
C GLY A 41 -22.36 6.09 -3.93
N ASP A 42 -22.84 5.47 -5.01
CA ASP A 42 -23.23 4.05 -5.06
C ASP A 42 -21.97 3.17 -5.25
N ASN A 43 -21.96 1.98 -4.65
CA ASN A 43 -20.86 1.02 -4.73
C ASN A 43 -20.95 0.12 -5.96
N GLY A 44 -21.79 0.49 -6.93
CA GLY A 44 -21.91 -0.20 -8.20
C GLY A 44 -20.60 -0.12 -8.98
N VAL A 45 -19.96 -1.27 -9.18
CA VAL A 45 -18.74 -1.42 -9.98
C VAL A 45 -18.94 -2.51 -11.02
N ASP A 46 -18.17 -2.48 -12.11
CA ASP A 46 -18.18 -3.56 -13.07
C ASP A 46 -17.65 -4.85 -12.43
N ASN A 47 -18.43 -5.93 -12.52
CA ASN A 47 -18.07 -7.20 -11.90
C ASN A 47 -16.83 -7.82 -12.54
N ALA A 48 -16.64 -7.66 -13.86
CA ALA A 48 -15.48 -8.24 -14.53
C ALA A 48 -14.19 -7.51 -14.13
N GLU A 49 -14.21 -6.18 -14.09
CA GLU A 49 -13.11 -5.36 -13.59
C GLU A 49 -12.81 -5.69 -12.12
N LEU A 50 -13.82 -5.79 -11.27
CA LEU A 50 -13.67 -6.13 -9.86
C LEU A 50 -12.99 -7.50 -9.67
N ILE A 51 -13.38 -8.51 -10.46
CA ILE A 51 -12.75 -9.83 -10.41
C ILE A 51 -11.29 -9.74 -10.87
N ALA A 52 -11.02 -9.04 -11.98
CA ALA A 52 -9.68 -8.90 -12.53
C ALA A 52 -8.72 -8.21 -11.56
N VAL A 53 -9.15 -7.11 -10.93
CA VAL A 53 -8.36 -6.37 -9.93
C VAL A 53 -8.11 -7.24 -8.69
N ASN A 54 -9.14 -7.94 -8.20
CA ASN A 54 -8.97 -8.83 -7.05
C ASN A 54 -8.00 -9.98 -7.33
N GLU A 55 -8.03 -10.55 -8.53
CA GLU A 55 -7.10 -11.60 -8.93
C GLU A 55 -5.66 -11.06 -9.05
N ALA A 56 -5.48 -9.88 -9.66
CA ALA A 56 -4.18 -9.23 -9.78
C ALA A 56 -3.55 -8.95 -8.40
N ILE A 57 -4.34 -8.50 -7.43
CA ILE A 57 -3.87 -8.26 -6.06
C ILE A 57 -3.46 -9.59 -5.39
N ARG A 58 -4.31 -10.62 -5.48
CA ARG A 58 -4.08 -11.91 -4.79
C ARG A 58 -2.95 -12.72 -5.39
N SER A 59 -2.73 -12.60 -6.69
CA SER A 59 -1.67 -13.31 -7.42
C SER A 59 -0.30 -12.63 -7.30
N HIS A 60 -0.22 -11.42 -6.72
CA HIS A 60 1.05 -10.74 -6.52
C HIS A 60 2.01 -11.62 -5.67
N PRO A 61 3.30 -11.75 -6.05
CA PRO A 61 4.23 -12.67 -5.36
C PRO A 61 4.35 -12.42 -3.86
N VAL A 62 4.30 -11.14 -3.44
CA VAL A 62 4.33 -10.77 -2.01
C VAL A 62 3.15 -11.33 -1.23
N GLU A 63 1.96 -11.41 -1.84
CA GLU A 63 0.76 -11.94 -1.20
C GLU A 63 0.80 -13.46 -1.12
N THR A 64 1.37 -14.12 -2.14
CA THR A 64 1.53 -15.58 -2.13
C THR A 64 2.46 -16.02 -1.00
N VAL A 65 3.65 -15.40 -0.91
CA VAL A 65 4.62 -15.68 0.17
C VAL A 65 4.06 -15.23 1.52
N GLY A 66 3.47 -14.04 1.58
CA GLY A 66 2.88 -13.49 2.80
C GLY A 66 1.78 -14.38 3.38
N LYS A 67 0.90 -14.93 2.54
CA LYS A 67 -0.15 -15.86 2.95
C LYS A 67 0.43 -17.13 3.57
N GLN A 68 1.47 -17.69 2.97
CA GLN A 68 2.13 -18.88 3.50
C GLN A 68 2.79 -18.60 4.86
N LEU A 69 3.62 -17.54 4.95
CA LEU A 69 4.33 -17.19 6.17
C LEU A 69 3.35 -16.88 7.31
N ARG A 70 2.33 -16.07 7.05
CA ARG A 70 1.26 -15.77 8.03
C ARG A 70 0.50 -17.01 8.46
N GLY A 71 0.28 -17.98 7.57
CA GLY A 71 -0.34 -19.26 7.89
C GLY A 71 0.48 -20.14 8.83
N HIS A 72 1.81 -20.02 8.78
CA HIS A 72 2.71 -20.72 9.71
C HIS A 72 2.87 -20.02 11.07
N MET A 73 2.47 -18.74 11.18
CA MET A 73 2.56 -17.98 12.43
C MET A 73 1.41 -18.34 13.37
N THR A 74 1.69 -19.22 14.34
CA THR A 74 0.74 -19.66 15.39
C THR A 74 0.19 -18.51 16.24
N ALA A 75 0.87 -17.36 16.26
CA ALA A 75 0.56 -16.19 17.07
C ALA A 75 -0.02 -15.01 16.26
N MET A 76 -0.62 -15.25 15.09
CA MET A 76 -1.49 -14.22 14.52
C MET A 76 -2.69 -14.03 15.44
N LYS A 77 -2.61 -13.02 16.31
CA LYS A 77 -3.75 -12.57 17.10
C LYS A 77 -4.89 -12.27 16.15
N ARG A 78 -6.04 -12.89 16.39
CA ARG A 78 -7.28 -12.51 15.74
C ARG A 78 -7.51 -11.03 16.03
N ILE A 79 -7.70 -10.22 14.99
CA ILE A 79 -8.22 -8.85 15.17
C ILE A 79 -9.66 -9.04 15.67
N VAL A 80 -9.94 -8.56 16.88
CA VAL A 80 -11.28 -8.56 17.49
C VAL A 80 -11.89 -7.19 17.31
#